data_AF-A0A4Q3D980-F1
#
_entry.id   AF-A0A4Q3D980-F1
#
_cell.length_a   1.000
_cell.length_b   1.000
_cell.length_c   1.000
_cell.angle_alpha   90.00
_cell.angle_beta   90.00
_cell.angle_gamma   90.00
#
_symmetry.space_group_name_H-M   'P 1'
#
loop_
_entity.id
_entity.type
_entity.pdbx_description
1 polymer ?
#
loop_
_entity_poly.entity_id
_entity_poly.type
_entity_poly.pdbx_seq_one_letter_code
_entity_poly.pdbx_strand_id
1 'polypeptide(L)'
;KSYYMDKAFGIFPQQANSQIYKDAEGKDQAKPMATGRKLTVVPEAENQRMQIENLTGNLELLDGRANHNNGWFVVRSLIKKGAVKGAIEWLVTPNAVDGWKAEPVIQVSQVGYHPKQQKIAVIELDAKDAKRAPLSLLRVSENGGFETALKAAPKEWGNFLRYHYLQLDFTSVEKPGMYLVQYGNYRSQPFQINKNVYKNDVWQPTLQYFLPAQMCHMRVNDKYRVWHGWCHLDDARMAPTDSNHFDGYIQGKSTLTKYKSGETVPMLNRGGWHDAGDFDLRVESQAETVHGLTLAYEQFDVKYDNTSIDQKNLVTEIGEPDGKPDVLQQIEHGLLSIVGGYQSMGRFYRGIIEPTLRQYTLLGDPANLTDNKPFINTVSNKN
;
A
#
# COMPACT_ATOMS: atom_id res chain seq x y z
N LYS A 1 -11.30 -21.28 -3.61
CA LYS A 1 -12.74 -21.31 -3.24
C LYS A 1 -13.54 -21.65 -4.49
N SER A 2 -14.65 -22.39 -4.35
CA SER A 2 -15.42 -22.86 -5.51
C SER A 2 -16.53 -21.89 -5.96
N TYR A 3 -17.02 -22.08 -7.18
CA TYR A 3 -18.25 -21.47 -7.67
C TYR A 3 -19.05 -22.46 -8.52
N TYR A 4 -20.36 -22.24 -8.60
CA TYR A 4 -21.26 -22.84 -9.59
C TYR A 4 -21.94 -21.74 -10.39
N MET A 5 -22.01 -21.90 -11.71
CA MET A 5 -22.82 -21.09 -12.62
C MET A 5 -23.79 -22.04 -13.32
N ASP A 6 -25.02 -22.11 -12.84
CA ASP A 6 -25.98 -23.18 -13.16
C ASP A 6 -25.35 -24.58 -12.96
N LYS A 7 -25.13 -25.32 -14.05
CA LYS A 7 -24.48 -26.65 -14.05
C LYS A 7 -22.96 -26.58 -14.26
N ALA A 8 -22.42 -25.43 -14.69
CA ALA A 8 -20.99 -25.22 -14.80
C ALA A 8 -20.41 -24.91 -13.41
N PHE A 9 -19.14 -25.23 -13.20
CA PHE A 9 -18.46 -25.04 -11.93
C PHE A 9 -16.98 -24.78 -12.13
N GLY A 10 -16.32 -24.26 -11.11
CA GLY A 10 -14.88 -24.02 -11.13
C GLY A 10 -14.34 -23.54 -9.81
N ILE A 11 -13.06 -23.17 -9.84
CA ILE A 11 -12.33 -22.60 -8.71
C ILE A 11 -11.96 -21.17 -9.07
N PHE A 12 -12.12 -20.22 -8.14
CA PHE A 12 -11.55 -18.89 -8.26
C PHE A 12 -10.02 -18.99 -8.24
N PRO A 13 -9.31 -18.70 -9.36
CA PRO A 13 -7.87 -18.88 -9.45
C PRO A 13 -7.11 -17.79 -8.69
N GLN A 14 -5.93 -18.11 -8.17
CA GLN A 14 -5.05 -17.12 -7.53
C GLN A 14 -4.35 -16.23 -8.57
N GLN A 15 -4.05 -16.75 -9.76
CA GLN A 15 -3.48 -16.02 -10.88
C GLN A 15 -4.53 -15.72 -11.95
N ALA A 16 -4.35 -14.61 -12.68
CA ALA A 16 -5.16 -14.27 -13.84
C ALA A 16 -4.89 -15.27 -14.98
N ASN A 17 -5.91 -16.06 -15.35
CA ASN A 17 -5.79 -17.13 -16.35
C ASN A 17 -6.72 -16.94 -17.55
N SER A 18 -7.55 -15.88 -17.56
CA SER A 18 -8.54 -15.67 -18.62
C SER A 18 -7.87 -15.36 -19.96
N GLN A 19 -8.34 -16.03 -21.00
CA GLN A 19 -7.99 -15.69 -22.38
C GLN A 19 -8.55 -14.30 -22.72
N ILE A 20 -7.71 -13.45 -23.31
CA ILE A 20 -8.12 -12.14 -23.85
C ILE A 20 -8.45 -12.30 -25.34
N TYR A 21 -9.53 -11.65 -25.78
CA TYR A 21 -9.92 -11.57 -27.19
C TYR A 21 -10.33 -10.15 -27.57
N LYS A 22 -10.31 -9.82 -28.86
CA LYS A 22 -10.80 -8.54 -29.40
C LYS A 22 -12.28 -8.64 -29.74
N ASP A 23 -13.11 -7.71 -29.27
CA ASP A 23 -14.51 -7.60 -29.67
C ASP A 23 -14.66 -6.96 -31.08
N ALA A 24 -15.91 -6.77 -31.52
CA ALA A 24 -16.22 -6.24 -32.84
C ALA A 24 -15.73 -4.80 -33.03
N GLU A 25 -15.55 -4.06 -31.93
CA GLU A 25 -15.01 -2.71 -31.88
C GLU A 25 -13.48 -2.69 -31.70
N GLY A 26 -12.82 -3.85 -31.68
CA GLY A 26 -11.37 -3.98 -31.52
C GLY A 26 -10.87 -3.73 -30.09
N LYS A 27 -11.75 -3.78 -29.08
CA LYS A 27 -11.38 -3.64 -27.67
C LYS A 27 -11.07 -5.00 -27.04
N ASP A 28 -10.13 -5.01 -26.10
CA ASP A 28 -9.80 -6.22 -25.35
C ASP A 28 -10.93 -6.59 -24.39
N GLN A 29 -11.30 -7.87 -24.42
CA GLN A 29 -12.30 -8.47 -23.54
C GLN A 29 -11.72 -9.73 -22.91
N ALA A 30 -12.02 -9.91 -21.62
CA ALA A 30 -11.76 -11.16 -20.92
C ALA A 30 -12.83 -12.19 -21.28
N LYS A 31 -12.42 -13.39 -21.69
CA LYS A 31 -13.34 -14.51 -21.85
C LYS A 31 -13.95 -14.86 -20.49
N PRO A 32 -15.29 -14.98 -20.38
CA PRO A 32 -15.92 -15.38 -19.13
C PRO A 32 -15.42 -16.74 -18.64
N MET A 33 -15.16 -16.82 -17.33
CA MET A 33 -14.88 -18.06 -16.61
C MET A 33 -16.11 -18.96 -16.61
N ALA A 34 -17.30 -18.37 -16.56
CA ALA A 34 -18.57 -19.05 -16.74
C ALA A 34 -19.68 -18.08 -17.15
N THR A 35 -20.68 -18.60 -17.83
CA THR A 35 -21.90 -17.88 -18.21
C THR A 35 -23.12 -18.74 -17.87
N GLY A 36 -24.15 -18.14 -17.31
CA GLY A 36 -25.38 -18.83 -16.90
C GLY A 36 -26.34 -17.88 -16.22
N ARG A 37 -27.47 -18.37 -15.69
CA ARG A 37 -28.49 -17.52 -15.06
C ARG A 37 -28.22 -17.29 -13.59
N LYS A 38 -27.68 -18.30 -12.88
CA LYS A 38 -27.46 -18.26 -11.44
C LYS A 38 -26.02 -18.63 -11.08
N LEU A 39 -25.34 -17.68 -10.45
CA LEU A 39 -24.04 -17.87 -9.81
C LEU A 39 -24.22 -18.17 -8.33
N THR A 40 -23.61 -19.25 -7.84
CA THR A 40 -23.41 -19.52 -6.42
C THR A 40 -21.92 -19.43 -6.11
N VAL A 41 -21.57 -18.48 -5.24
CA VAL A 41 -20.20 -18.21 -4.81
C VAL A 41 -19.95 -18.95 -3.50
N VAL A 42 -18.85 -19.70 -3.43
CA VAL A 42 -18.40 -20.46 -2.24
C VAL A 42 -19.52 -21.29 -1.59
N PRO A 43 -20.20 -22.19 -2.32
CA PRO A 43 -21.26 -23.03 -1.76
C PRO A 43 -20.80 -23.86 -0.56
N GLU A 44 -19.51 -24.19 -0.48
CA GLU A 44 -18.90 -25.00 0.56
C GLU A 44 -18.75 -24.29 1.92
N ALA A 45 -18.98 -22.98 2.02
CA ALA A 45 -18.78 -22.22 3.27
C ALA A 45 -19.92 -21.24 3.54
N GLU A 46 -20.70 -21.48 4.60
CA GLU A 46 -21.92 -20.70 4.91
C GLU A 46 -21.64 -19.20 5.12
N ASN A 47 -20.53 -18.87 5.74
CA ASN A 47 -20.13 -17.49 6.04
C ASN A 47 -19.63 -16.68 4.82
N GLN A 48 -19.43 -17.35 3.68
CA GLN A 48 -18.98 -16.74 2.43
C GLN A 48 -19.94 -16.98 1.27
N ARG A 49 -20.97 -17.81 1.49
CA ARG A 49 -21.92 -18.22 0.47
C ARG A 49 -22.80 -17.04 0.07
N MET A 50 -22.92 -16.82 -1.23
CA MET A 50 -23.91 -15.89 -1.80
C MET A 50 -24.37 -16.38 -3.17
N GLN A 51 -25.59 -15.99 -3.54
CA GLN A 51 -26.16 -16.27 -4.84
C GLN A 51 -26.46 -14.97 -5.58
N ILE A 52 -26.18 -14.95 -6.88
CA ILE A 52 -26.60 -13.91 -7.80
C ILE A 52 -27.37 -14.62 -8.90
N GLU A 53 -28.60 -14.19 -9.14
CA GLU A 53 -29.45 -14.71 -10.21
C GLU A 53 -29.89 -13.56 -11.12
N ASN A 54 -29.74 -13.73 -12.43
CA ASN A 54 -30.32 -12.82 -13.40
C ASN A 54 -31.69 -13.34 -13.84
N LEU A 55 -32.73 -12.55 -13.58
CA LEU A 55 -34.12 -12.90 -13.85
C LEU A 55 -34.47 -12.77 -15.34
N THR A 56 -33.78 -11.91 -16.09
CA THR A 56 -34.12 -11.54 -17.48
C THR A 56 -33.07 -11.95 -18.52
N GLY A 57 -31.98 -12.61 -18.09
CA GLY A 57 -30.90 -13.05 -18.97
C GLY A 57 -29.81 -13.86 -18.26
N ASN A 58 -28.59 -13.79 -18.81
CA ASN A 58 -27.41 -14.47 -18.27
C ASN A 58 -26.48 -13.50 -17.53
N LEU A 59 -25.79 -14.03 -16.54
CA LEU A 59 -24.60 -13.53 -15.90
C LEU A 59 -23.35 -14.03 -16.64
N GLU A 60 -22.31 -13.23 -16.65
CA GLU A 60 -20.94 -13.61 -16.99
C GLU A 60 -20.07 -13.40 -15.75
N LEU A 61 -19.36 -14.45 -15.33
CA LEU A 61 -18.31 -14.34 -14.32
C LEU A 61 -16.97 -14.15 -15.05
N LEU A 62 -16.31 -13.03 -14.78
CA LEU A 62 -15.02 -12.66 -15.36
C LEU A 62 -13.94 -12.61 -14.28
N ASP A 63 -12.71 -12.90 -14.70
CA ASP A 63 -11.52 -12.48 -13.95
C ASP A 63 -11.09 -11.10 -14.45
N GLY A 64 -11.41 -10.04 -13.69
CA GLY A 64 -11.08 -8.67 -14.05
C GLY A 64 -9.57 -8.41 -14.12
N ARG A 65 -8.75 -9.32 -13.58
CA ARG A 65 -7.29 -9.22 -13.67
C ARG A 65 -6.74 -9.40 -15.08
N ALA A 66 -7.56 -9.93 -16.00
CA ALA A 66 -7.24 -9.96 -17.42
C ALA A 66 -7.09 -8.56 -18.03
N ASN A 67 -7.74 -7.54 -17.44
CA ASN A 67 -7.64 -6.16 -17.90
C ASN A 67 -6.67 -5.32 -17.06
N HIS A 68 -6.65 -5.53 -15.74
CA HIS A 68 -5.80 -4.77 -14.81
C HIS A 68 -5.27 -5.66 -13.69
N ASN A 69 -3.97 -5.62 -13.36
CA ASN A 69 -3.37 -6.52 -12.36
C ASN A 69 -4.01 -6.44 -10.95
N ASN A 70 -4.64 -5.31 -10.61
CA ASN A 70 -5.39 -5.08 -9.37
C ASN A 70 -6.91 -5.35 -9.51
N GLY A 71 -7.34 -5.97 -10.60
CA GLY A 71 -8.73 -6.29 -10.89
C GLY A 71 -9.33 -7.31 -9.92
N TRP A 72 -10.65 -7.27 -9.79
CA TRP A 72 -11.44 -8.21 -8.98
C TRP A 72 -12.12 -9.25 -9.87
N PHE A 73 -12.70 -10.30 -9.28
CA PHE A 73 -13.70 -11.08 -10.01
C PHE A 73 -14.93 -10.22 -10.25
N VAL A 74 -15.37 -10.14 -11.50
CA VAL A 74 -16.49 -9.30 -11.91
C VAL A 74 -17.63 -10.18 -12.37
N VAL A 75 -18.82 -9.94 -11.84
CA VAL A 75 -20.06 -10.49 -12.39
C VAL A 75 -20.70 -9.38 -13.21
N ARG A 76 -21.08 -9.67 -14.46
CA ARG A 76 -21.78 -8.70 -15.33
C ARG A 76 -22.92 -9.35 -16.10
N SER A 77 -23.79 -8.52 -16.65
CA SER A 77 -24.80 -8.93 -17.62
C SER A 77 -24.78 -7.96 -18.78
N LEU A 78 -24.93 -8.49 -20.00
CA LEU A 78 -24.99 -7.67 -21.20
C LEU A 78 -26.41 -7.12 -21.37
N ILE A 79 -26.51 -5.82 -21.67
CA ILE A 79 -27.79 -5.16 -21.96
C ILE A 79 -28.23 -5.53 -23.38
N LYS A 80 -29.45 -6.04 -23.52
CA LYS A 80 -30.04 -6.33 -24.84
C LYS A 80 -30.26 -5.03 -25.62
N LYS A 81 -29.96 -5.05 -26.92
CA LYS A 81 -30.19 -3.90 -27.82
C LYS A 81 -31.65 -3.45 -27.75
N GLY A 82 -31.86 -2.14 -27.55
CA GLY A 82 -33.20 -1.54 -27.48
C GLY A 82 -33.92 -1.70 -26.13
N ALA A 83 -33.31 -2.34 -25.13
CA ALA A 83 -33.89 -2.41 -23.80
C ALA A 83 -33.88 -1.03 -23.13
N VAL A 84 -35.08 -0.53 -22.79
CA VAL A 84 -35.27 0.79 -22.13
C VAL A 84 -35.91 0.70 -20.74
N LYS A 85 -36.46 -0.46 -20.37
CA LYS A 85 -37.03 -0.78 -19.05
C LYS A 85 -36.68 -2.23 -18.70
N GLY A 86 -36.39 -2.51 -17.43
CA GLY A 86 -36.06 -3.88 -16.98
C GLY A 86 -34.86 -4.50 -17.69
N ALA A 87 -33.89 -3.67 -18.12
CA ALA A 87 -32.78 -4.11 -18.96
C ALA A 87 -31.93 -5.20 -18.31
N ILE A 88 -31.77 -5.12 -16.99
CA ILE A 88 -31.13 -6.12 -16.13
C ILE A 88 -31.92 -6.16 -14.82
N GLU A 89 -32.32 -7.36 -14.39
CA GLU A 89 -32.91 -7.57 -13.07
C GLU A 89 -32.15 -8.69 -12.38
N TRP A 90 -31.43 -8.34 -11.31
CA TRP A 90 -30.67 -9.29 -10.51
C TRP A 90 -31.33 -9.49 -9.16
N LEU A 91 -31.41 -10.75 -8.73
CA LEU A 91 -31.66 -11.13 -7.36
C LEU A 91 -30.32 -11.52 -6.72
N VAL A 92 -29.87 -10.72 -5.75
CA VAL A 92 -28.66 -11.01 -4.96
C VAL A 92 -29.09 -11.50 -3.58
N THR A 93 -28.82 -12.77 -3.30
CA THR A 93 -29.21 -13.45 -2.07
C THR A 93 -27.96 -13.82 -1.26
N PRO A 94 -27.56 -13.00 -0.28
CA PRO A 94 -26.50 -13.39 0.65
C PRO A 94 -27.00 -14.54 1.54
N ASN A 95 -26.11 -15.44 1.95
CA ASN A 95 -26.43 -16.41 2.99
C ASN A 95 -26.30 -15.75 4.38
N ALA A 96 -27.42 -15.41 5.00
CA ALA A 96 -27.45 -14.93 6.37
C ALA A 96 -27.41 -16.13 7.34
N VAL A 97 -26.39 -16.19 8.18
CA VAL A 97 -26.30 -17.17 9.26
C VAL A 97 -27.02 -16.59 10.48
N ASP A 98 -28.09 -17.24 10.92
CA ASP A 98 -28.89 -16.75 12.05
C ASP A 98 -28.05 -16.69 13.34
N GLY A 99 -28.26 -15.62 14.11
CA GLY A 99 -27.51 -15.36 15.34
C GLY A 99 -26.00 -15.12 15.17
N TRP A 100 -25.49 -15.02 13.94
CA TRP A 100 -24.06 -14.79 13.70
C TRP A 100 -23.60 -13.45 14.30
N LYS A 101 -22.43 -13.50 14.94
CA LYS A 101 -21.70 -12.33 15.44
C LYS A 101 -20.24 -12.48 15.03
N ALA A 102 -19.59 -11.36 14.71
CA ALA A 102 -18.13 -11.37 14.55
C ALA A 102 -17.47 -11.85 15.85
N GLU A 103 -16.44 -12.68 15.73
CA GLU A 103 -15.63 -13.08 16.90
C GLU A 103 -14.86 -11.87 17.45
N PRO A 104 -14.66 -11.79 18.77
CA PRO A 104 -13.83 -10.75 19.37
C PRO A 104 -12.42 -10.70 18.77
N VAL A 105 -11.94 -9.51 18.43
CA VAL A 105 -10.56 -9.28 18.00
C VAL A 105 -9.82 -8.52 19.09
N ILE A 106 -8.72 -9.10 19.59
CA ILE A 106 -7.90 -8.50 20.65
C ILE A 106 -6.70 -7.82 20.00
N GLN A 107 -6.74 -6.49 19.97
CA GLN A 107 -5.71 -5.65 19.37
C GLN A 107 -4.70 -5.19 20.44
N VAL A 108 -3.43 -5.43 20.14
CA VAL A 108 -2.28 -5.06 20.96
C VAL A 108 -1.19 -4.51 20.04
N SER A 109 -0.25 -3.75 20.58
CA SER A 109 0.97 -3.40 19.85
C SER A 109 1.73 -4.67 19.48
N GLN A 110 1.88 -4.93 18.17
CA GLN A 110 2.64 -6.09 17.67
C GLN A 110 4.15 -5.95 17.91
N VAL A 111 4.63 -4.72 18.08
CA VAL A 111 6.01 -4.42 18.50
C VAL A 111 6.19 -4.68 20.00
N GLY A 112 5.19 -4.30 20.80
CA GLY A 112 5.18 -4.42 22.26
C GLY A 112 5.09 -3.07 22.97
N TYR A 113 5.45 -3.06 24.26
CA TYR A 113 5.35 -1.88 25.12
C TYR A 113 6.60 -1.63 25.97
N HIS A 114 6.99 -0.35 26.12
CA HIS A 114 7.98 0.04 27.11
C HIS A 114 7.39 -0.09 28.53
N PRO A 115 8.14 -0.58 29.56
CA PRO A 115 7.64 -0.76 30.92
C PRO A 115 6.98 0.47 31.52
N LYS A 116 7.46 1.68 31.19
CA LYS A 116 6.94 2.95 31.75
C LYS A 116 5.89 3.65 30.87
N GLN A 117 5.56 3.12 29.70
CA GLN A 117 4.56 3.76 28.84
C GLN A 117 3.14 3.30 29.18
N GLN A 118 2.14 4.04 28.73
CA GLN A 118 0.75 3.61 28.79
C GLN A 118 0.54 2.35 27.93
N LYS A 119 -0.16 1.35 28.48
CA LYS A 119 -0.37 0.06 27.81
C LYS A 119 -1.85 -0.27 27.81
N ILE A 120 -2.45 -0.17 26.62
CA ILE A 120 -3.86 -0.46 26.39
C ILE A 120 -3.96 -1.59 25.37
N ALA A 121 -4.81 -2.56 25.65
CA ALA A 121 -5.33 -3.49 24.66
C ALA A 121 -6.77 -3.11 24.33
N VAL A 122 -7.11 -3.17 23.05
CA VAL A 122 -8.44 -2.85 22.53
C VAL A 122 -9.12 -4.15 22.11
N ILE A 123 -10.30 -4.40 22.64
CA ILE A 123 -11.09 -5.58 22.31
C ILE A 123 -12.24 -5.10 21.43
N GLU A 124 -12.17 -5.44 20.16
CA GLU A 124 -13.23 -5.20 19.18
C GLU A 124 -14.27 -6.31 19.28
N LEU A 125 -15.53 -5.94 19.44
CA LEU A 125 -16.68 -6.82 19.49
C LEU A 125 -17.66 -6.47 18.39
N ASP A 126 -18.45 -7.46 17.96
CA ASP A 126 -19.67 -7.19 17.20
C ASP A 126 -20.54 -6.18 17.96
N ALA A 127 -21.14 -5.21 17.24
CA ALA A 127 -21.96 -4.17 17.87
C ALA A 127 -23.15 -4.73 18.69
N LYS A 128 -23.60 -5.96 18.41
CA LYS A 128 -24.66 -6.64 19.15
C LYS A 128 -24.13 -7.60 20.23
N ASP A 129 -22.82 -7.67 20.45
CA ASP A 129 -22.27 -8.49 21.53
C ASP A 129 -22.26 -7.73 22.86
N ALA A 130 -23.24 -8.06 23.69
CA ALA A 130 -23.38 -7.55 25.05
C ALA A 130 -22.57 -8.35 26.09
N LYS A 131 -21.88 -9.43 25.70
CA LYS A 131 -21.06 -10.20 26.64
C LYS A 131 -19.91 -9.34 27.14
N ARG A 132 -19.57 -9.50 28.43
CA ARG A 132 -18.44 -8.85 29.11
C ARG A 132 -17.64 -9.91 29.84
N ALA A 133 -16.90 -10.71 29.06
CA ALA A 133 -16.05 -11.73 29.64
C ALA A 133 -14.89 -11.08 30.43
N PRO A 134 -14.34 -11.77 31.46
CA PRO A 134 -13.16 -11.28 32.16
C PRO A 134 -11.97 -11.08 31.21
N LEU A 135 -11.18 -10.04 31.48
CA LEU A 135 -9.91 -9.78 30.82
C LEU A 135 -8.75 -10.24 31.71
N SER A 136 -7.73 -10.80 31.08
CA SER A 136 -6.49 -11.16 31.76
C SER A 136 -5.28 -10.84 30.91
N LEU A 137 -4.22 -10.34 31.54
CA LEU A 137 -2.89 -10.32 30.96
C LEU A 137 -2.16 -11.57 31.44
N LEU A 138 -1.72 -12.38 30.49
CA LEU A 138 -1.01 -13.63 30.73
C LEU A 138 0.45 -13.45 30.36
N ARG A 139 1.37 -13.72 31.28
CA ARG A 139 2.80 -13.79 31.02
C ARG A 139 3.14 -15.20 30.54
N VAL A 140 3.87 -15.29 29.43
CA VAL A 140 4.40 -16.57 28.92
C VAL A 140 5.56 -16.99 29.82
N SER A 141 5.50 -18.22 30.32
CA SER A 141 6.59 -18.80 31.10
C SER A 141 7.68 -19.36 30.18
N GLU A 142 8.94 -19.32 30.63
CA GLU A 142 10.11 -19.72 29.83
C GLU A 142 10.02 -21.17 29.32
N ASN A 143 9.46 -22.07 30.13
CA ASN A 143 9.31 -23.49 29.81
C ASN A 143 7.90 -23.83 29.26
N GLY A 144 7.16 -22.83 28.78
CA GLY A 144 5.78 -22.98 28.33
C GLY A 144 4.76 -22.84 29.45
N GLY A 145 3.51 -22.61 29.06
CA GLY A 145 2.42 -22.26 29.98
C GLY A 145 2.33 -20.76 30.28
N PHE A 146 1.38 -20.40 31.13
CA PHE A 146 1.02 -19.01 31.40
C PHE A 146 0.89 -18.72 32.90
N GLU A 147 1.44 -17.59 33.31
CA GLU A 147 1.21 -16.98 34.63
C GLU A 147 0.25 -15.80 34.46
N THR A 148 -0.77 -15.66 35.31
CA THR A 148 -1.65 -14.49 35.22
C THR A 148 -0.98 -13.28 35.87
N ALA A 149 -0.60 -12.29 35.06
CA ALA A 149 0.01 -11.05 35.52
C ALA A 149 -1.02 -10.00 35.96
N LEU A 150 -2.20 -10.00 35.34
CA LEU A 150 -3.30 -9.11 35.70
C LEU A 150 -4.64 -9.78 35.39
N LYS A 151 -5.65 -9.54 36.22
CA LYS A 151 -7.06 -9.77 35.91
C LYS A 151 -7.83 -8.48 36.12
N ALA A 152 -8.72 -8.15 35.20
CA ALA A 152 -9.58 -6.98 35.31
C ALA A 152 -10.94 -7.23 34.65
N ALA A 153 -11.94 -6.47 35.08
CA ALA A 153 -13.17 -6.33 34.32
C ALA A 153 -12.89 -5.50 33.05
N PRO A 154 -13.54 -5.82 31.92
CA PRO A 154 -13.45 -4.97 30.74
C PRO A 154 -13.96 -3.56 31.03
N LYS A 155 -13.21 -2.55 30.60
CA LYS A 155 -13.66 -1.16 30.62
C LYS A 155 -14.31 -0.82 29.29
N GLU A 156 -15.47 -0.18 29.34
CA GLU A 156 -16.14 0.35 28.15
C GLU A 156 -15.33 1.48 27.50
N TRP A 157 -15.16 1.41 26.19
CA TRP A 157 -14.66 2.54 25.40
C TRP A 157 -15.78 3.14 24.53
N GLY A 158 -16.58 2.30 23.88
CA GLY A 158 -17.77 2.73 23.13
C GLY A 158 -17.87 2.16 21.71
N ASN A 159 -18.72 2.77 20.89
CA ASN A 159 -18.97 2.35 19.51
C ASN A 159 -18.10 3.16 18.53
N PHE A 160 -17.53 2.48 17.54
CA PHE A 160 -16.87 3.14 16.40
C PHE A 160 -17.08 2.34 15.12
N LEU A 161 -17.54 3.02 14.07
CA LEU A 161 -17.97 2.41 12.80
C LEU A 161 -18.95 1.25 13.04
N ARG A 162 -18.55 0.01 12.70
CA ARG A 162 -19.39 -1.19 12.77
C ARG A 162 -19.34 -1.91 14.12
N TYR A 163 -18.40 -1.55 15.00
CA TYR A 163 -18.04 -2.37 16.15
C TYR A 163 -18.20 -1.63 17.47
N HIS A 164 -18.18 -2.43 18.54
CA HIS A 164 -18.20 -1.96 19.91
C HIS A 164 -16.88 -2.36 20.59
N TYR A 165 -16.30 -1.47 21.38
CA TYR A 165 -14.93 -1.62 21.87
C TYR A 165 -14.85 -1.56 23.39
N LEU A 166 -14.06 -2.49 23.93
CA LEU A 166 -13.64 -2.54 25.32
C LEU A 166 -12.13 -2.30 25.40
N GLN A 167 -11.66 -1.94 26.60
CA GLN A 167 -10.25 -1.73 26.87
C GLN A 167 -9.80 -2.50 28.11
N LEU A 168 -8.57 -3.01 28.03
CA LEU A 168 -7.77 -3.39 29.19
C LEU A 168 -6.62 -2.40 29.32
N ASP A 169 -6.60 -1.64 30.40
CA ASP A 169 -5.41 -0.90 30.82
C ASP A 169 -4.55 -1.80 31.70
N PHE A 170 -3.35 -2.10 31.23
CA PHE A 170 -2.34 -2.89 31.96
C PHE A 170 -1.05 -2.10 32.15
N THR A 171 -1.16 -0.77 32.21
CA THR A 171 -0.03 0.14 32.40
C THR A 171 0.78 -0.18 33.65
N SER A 172 0.15 -0.65 34.73
CA SER A 172 0.84 -1.03 35.97
C SER A 172 1.76 -2.25 35.84
N VAL A 173 1.65 -3.03 34.76
CA VAL A 173 2.52 -4.18 34.53
C VAL A 173 3.81 -3.73 33.85
N GLU A 174 4.89 -3.67 34.64
CA GLU A 174 6.20 -3.22 34.17
C GLU A 174 7.23 -4.34 34.02
N LYS A 175 6.95 -5.53 34.58
CA LYS A 175 7.88 -6.66 34.57
C LYS A 175 8.21 -7.06 33.13
N PRO A 176 9.49 -7.07 32.71
CA PRO A 176 9.82 -7.49 31.36
C PRO A 176 9.44 -8.95 31.05
N GLY A 177 9.04 -9.22 29.82
CA GLY A 177 8.70 -10.56 29.35
C GLY A 177 7.76 -10.58 28.14
N MET A 178 7.35 -11.79 27.77
CA MET A 178 6.35 -12.03 26.73
C MET A 178 4.96 -12.19 27.35
N TYR A 179 3.96 -11.63 26.70
CA TYR A 179 2.59 -11.55 27.20
C TYR A 179 1.55 -11.81 26.12
N LEU A 180 0.35 -12.18 26.55
CA LEU A 180 -0.87 -12.22 25.75
C LEU A 180 -2.00 -11.56 26.54
N VAL A 181 -2.96 -10.97 25.84
CA VAL A 181 -4.24 -10.58 26.43
C VAL A 181 -5.26 -11.67 26.14
N GLN A 182 -6.02 -12.05 27.16
CA GLN A 182 -7.11 -13.02 27.05
C GLN A 182 -8.46 -12.36 27.38
N TYR A 183 -9.45 -12.55 26.51
CA TYR A 183 -10.84 -12.16 26.69
C TYR A 183 -11.74 -13.39 26.55
N GLY A 184 -12.26 -13.90 27.68
CA GLY A 184 -12.93 -15.19 27.68
C GLY A 184 -12.01 -16.30 27.16
N ASN A 185 -12.37 -16.91 26.02
CA ASN A 185 -11.59 -17.96 25.36
C ASN A 185 -10.69 -17.42 24.23
N TYR A 186 -10.78 -16.13 23.90
CA TYR A 186 -10.01 -15.51 22.83
C TYR A 186 -8.69 -14.97 23.37
N ARG A 187 -7.62 -15.07 22.57
CA ARG A 187 -6.28 -14.59 22.92
C ARG A 187 -5.71 -13.73 21.81
N SER A 188 -4.96 -12.70 22.18
CA SER A 188 -4.12 -11.94 21.24
C SER A 188 -2.95 -12.77 20.73
N GLN A 189 -2.24 -12.26 19.73
CA GLN A 189 -0.87 -12.68 19.46
C GLN A 189 0.06 -12.30 20.63
N PRO A 190 1.20 -12.99 20.81
CA PRO A 190 2.18 -12.62 21.82
C PRO A 190 2.83 -11.26 21.53
N PHE A 191 3.13 -10.51 22.58
CA PHE A 191 3.85 -9.24 22.51
C PHE A 191 4.79 -9.09 23.70
N GLN A 192 5.82 -8.25 23.57
CA GLN A 192 6.78 -8.01 24.63
C GLN A 192 6.44 -6.78 25.47
N ILE A 193 6.75 -6.83 26.77
CA ILE A 193 6.99 -5.63 27.58
C ILE A 193 8.49 -5.58 27.83
N ASN A 194 9.17 -4.56 27.31
CA ASN A 194 10.63 -4.48 27.37
C ASN A 194 11.13 -3.03 27.28
N LYS A 195 12.14 -2.67 28.07
CA LYS A 195 12.79 -1.34 28.01
C LYS A 195 13.41 -1.03 26.64
N ASN A 196 13.75 -2.06 25.87
CA ASN A 196 14.39 -1.96 24.56
C ASN A 196 13.41 -2.21 23.39
N VAL A 197 12.10 -2.14 23.62
CA VAL A 197 11.10 -2.55 22.63
C VAL A 197 11.20 -1.81 21.27
N TYR A 198 11.62 -0.55 21.28
CA TYR A 198 11.83 0.26 20.08
C TYR A 198 13.31 0.41 19.69
N LYS A 199 14.21 -0.32 20.37
CA LYS A 199 15.64 -0.14 20.19
C LYS A 199 16.09 -0.65 18.83
N ASN A 200 15.61 -1.81 18.41
CA ASN A 200 15.99 -2.50 17.17
C ASN A 200 14.74 -2.95 16.41
N ASP A 201 14.88 -3.21 15.12
CA ASP A 201 13.93 -3.92 14.26
C ASP A 201 12.55 -3.27 14.10
N VAL A 202 12.38 -1.99 14.49
CA VAL A 202 11.11 -1.27 14.40
C VAL A 202 11.18 -0.14 13.37
N TRP A 203 12.11 0.78 13.54
CA TRP A 203 12.29 1.93 12.65
C TRP A 203 13.47 1.76 11.70
N GLN A 204 14.44 0.90 12.05
CA GLN A 204 15.59 0.58 11.20
C GLN A 204 15.18 0.07 9.82
N PRO A 205 14.17 -0.83 9.67
CA PRO A 205 13.72 -1.26 8.36
C PRO A 205 13.22 -0.10 7.48
N THR A 206 12.75 1.00 8.07
CA THR A 206 12.37 2.20 7.32
C THR A 206 13.58 2.84 6.64
N LEU A 207 14.69 3.02 7.38
CA LEU A 207 15.93 3.60 6.83
C LEU A 207 16.67 2.61 5.92
N GLN A 208 16.65 1.33 6.27
CA GLN A 208 17.43 0.29 5.60
C GLN A 208 16.77 -0.24 4.33
N TYR A 209 15.43 -0.37 4.32
CA TYR A 209 14.72 -1.02 3.22
C TYR A 209 13.67 -0.12 2.57
N PHE A 210 12.76 0.47 3.36
CA PHE A 210 11.64 1.22 2.77
C PHE A 210 12.11 2.45 2.00
N LEU A 211 12.89 3.34 2.63
CA LEU A 211 13.38 4.54 1.95
C LEU A 211 14.29 4.16 0.78
N PRO A 212 15.30 3.28 0.92
CA PRO A 212 16.08 2.79 -0.20
C PRO A 212 15.27 2.25 -1.37
N ALA A 213 14.29 1.37 -1.13
CA ALA A 213 13.48 0.78 -2.19
C ALA A 213 12.64 1.81 -2.96
N GLN A 214 12.36 2.97 -2.35
CA GLN A 214 11.64 4.07 -2.98
C GLN A 214 12.58 5.10 -3.63
N MET A 215 13.90 5.01 -3.52
CA MET A 215 14.81 6.04 -4.04
C MET A 215 14.70 6.15 -5.56
N CYS A 216 14.43 7.34 -6.07
CA CYS A 216 14.41 7.62 -7.51
C CYS A 216 15.82 8.00 -7.99
N HIS A 217 16.04 8.01 -9.31
CA HIS A 217 17.28 8.49 -9.93
C HIS A 217 18.55 7.70 -9.61
N MET A 218 18.41 6.48 -9.12
CA MET A 218 19.53 5.62 -8.79
C MET A 218 19.16 4.14 -8.87
N ARG A 219 20.17 3.29 -8.84
CA ARG A 219 20.02 1.84 -8.72
C ARG A 219 20.09 1.44 -7.25
N VAL A 220 19.22 0.52 -6.83
CA VAL A 220 19.16 0.06 -5.44
C VAL A 220 19.42 -1.44 -5.38
N ASN A 221 20.55 -1.81 -4.77
CA ASN A 221 21.00 -3.17 -4.58
C ASN A 221 20.81 -3.62 -3.13
N ASP A 222 20.56 -4.90 -2.94
CA ASP A 222 20.45 -5.61 -1.67
C ASP A 222 21.16 -6.94 -1.81
N LYS A 223 22.50 -6.90 -1.65
CA LYS A 223 23.40 -8.01 -1.97
C LYS A 223 23.18 -8.53 -3.41
N TYR A 224 22.62 -9.74 -3.54
CA TYR A 224 22.33 -10.36 -4.84
C TYR A 224 20.98 -9.95 -5.44
N ARG A 225 20.15 -9.22 -4.68
CA ARG A 225 18.86 -8.70 -5.14
C ARG A 225 19.03 -7.28 -5.65
N VAL A 226 18.25 -6.94 -6.66
CA VAL A 226 18.07 -5.57 -7.14
C VAL A 226 16.62 -5.20 -6.83
N TRP A 227 16.41 -4.11 -6.10
CA TRP A 227 15.07 -3.59 -5.89
C TRP A 227 14.57 -2.92 -7.16
N HIS A 228 15.41 -2.10 -7.78
CA HIS A 228 15.22 -1.56 -9.12
C HIS A 228 16.54 -1.10 -9.75
N GLY A 229 16.56 -1.02 -11.09
CA GLY A 229 17.65 -0.42 -11.84
C GLY A 229 17.69 1.10 -11.74
N TRP A 230 18.55 1.74 -12.52
CA TRP A 230 18.51 3.19 -12.68
C TRP A 230 17.22 3.60 -13.37
N CYS A 231 16.39 4.36 -12.67
CA CYS A 231 15.15 4.92 -13.19
C CYS A 231 15.25 6.44 -13.34
N HIS A 232 14.42 7.00 -14.23
CA HIS A 232 14.18 8.44 -14.36
C HIS A 232 15.42 9.31 -14.59
N LEU A 233 16.52 8.79 -15.14
CA LEU A 233 17.73 9.60 -15.35
C LEU A 233 17.55 10.71 -16.40
N ASP A 234 16.43 10.68 -17.12
CA ASP A 234 15.96 11.69 -18.06
C ASP A 234 15.07 12.77 -17.44
N ASP A 235 14.81 12.72 -16.13
CA ASP A 235 13.96 13.70 -15.47
C ASP A 235 14.57 15.11 -15.44
N ALA A 236 13.81 16.18 -15.70
CA ALA A 236 12.41 16.20 -16.10
C ALA A 236 12.20 17.09 -17.33
N ARG A 237 11.01 17.02 -17.94
CA ARG A 237 10.57 17.94 -18.98
C ARG A 237 9.49 18.85 -18.44
N MET A 238 9.56 20.14 -18.81
CA MET A 238 8.54 21.10 -18.42
C MET A 238 7.18 20.73 -19.00
N ALA A 239 6.15 20.65 -18.15
CA ALA A 239 4.80 20.28 -18.58
C ALA A 239 4.22 21.29 -19.60
N PRO A 240 3.34 20.85 -20.51
CA PRO A 240 2.62 21.77 -21.40
C PRO A 240 1.79 22.77 -20.61
N THR A 241 1.87 24.05 -20.99
CA THR A 241 0.94 25.09 -20.49
C THR A 241 -0.50 24.79 -20.86
N ASP A 242 -1.44 25.31 -20.07
CA ASP A 242 -2.88 25.12 -20.26
C ASP A 242 -3.29 23.63 -20.33
N SER A 243 -2.66 22.80 -19.50
CA SER A 243 -2.91 21.37 -19.43
C SER A 243 -3.43 20.94 -18.06
N ASN A 244 -4.20 19.84 -18.08
CA ASN A 244 -4.63 19.13 -16.89
C ASN A 244 -4.23 17.67 -17.04
N HIS A 245 -3.29 17.22 -16.21
CA HIS A 245 -2.86 15.84 -16.16
C HIS A 245 -3.99 14.93 -15.65
N PHE A 246 -4.02 13.66 -16.04
CA PHE A 246 -5.08 12.74 -15.56
C PHE A 246 -5.03 12.53 -14.04
N ASP A 247 -3.87 12.75 -13.42
CA ASP A 247 -3.65 12.73 -11.97
C ASP A 247 -3.89 14.10 -11.30
N GLY A 248 -4.55 15.03 -11.98
CA GLY A 248 -5.00 16.31 -11.40
C GLY A 248 -3.93 17.40 -11.26
N TYR A 249 -2.71 17.19 -11.79
CA TYR A 249 -1.70 18.23 -11.88
C TYR A 249 -2.05 19.22 -13.00
N ILE A 250 -2.37 20.47 -12.62
CA ILE A 250 -2.77 21.53 -13.53
C ILE A 250 -1.59 22.48 -13.80
N GLN A 251 -1.23 22.65 -15.07
CA GLN A 251 -0.28 23.67 -15.52
C GLN A 251 -1.04 24.82 -16.17
N GLY A 252 -0.89 26.03 -15.61
CA GLY A 252 -1.55 27.23 -16.14
C GLY A 252 -0.95 27.77 -17.44
N LYS A 253 -1.34 28.99 -17.81
CA LYS A 253 -0.95 29.71 -19.04
C LYS A 253 0.54 30.00 -19.21
N SER A 254 1.33 29.85 -18.16
CA SER A 254 2.79 30.03 -18.21
C SER A 254 3.48 28.99 -17.34
N THR A 255 4.74 28.71 -17.65
CA THR A 255 5.58 27.78 -16.87
C THR A 255 6.10 28.42 -15.58
N LEU A 256 6.01 29.75 -15.45
CA LEU A 256 6.53 30.54 -14.34
C LEU A 256 8.04 30.33 -14.10
N THR A 257 8.76 29.93 -15.14
CA THR A 257 10.22 29.74 -15.18
C THR A 257 10.78 30.20 -16.52
N LYS A 258 12.09 30.11 -16.71
CA LYS A 258 12.75 30.35 -18.01
C LYS A 258 12.53 29.23 -19.03
N TYR A 259 12.06 28.05 -18.60
CA TYR A 259 11.87 26.89 -19.48
C TYR A 259 10.50 26.92 -20.14
N LYS A 260 10.44 26.57 -21.41
CA LYS A 260 9.21 26.41 -22.20
C LYS A 260 8.69 24.99 -22.09
N SER A 261 7.39 24.81 -22.36
CA SER A 261 6.75 23.50 -22.49
C SER A 261 7.61 22.51 -23.30
N GLY A 262 7.86 21.34 -22.74
CA GLY A 262 8.60 20.25 -23.36
C GLY A 262 10.12 20.36 -23.30
N GLU A 263 10.70 21.48 -22.84
CA GLU A 263 12.14 21.63 -22.63
C GLU A 263 12.60 20.80 -21.41
N THR A 264 13.80 20.23 -21.51
CA THR A 264 14.47 19.57 -20.39
C THR A 264 14.84 20.58 -19.31
N VAL A 265 14.46 20.28 -18.07
CA VAL A 265 14.83 21.03 -16.88
C VAL A 265 15.97 20.27 -16.20
N PRO A 266 17.17 20.87 -16.08
CA PRO A 266 18.32 20.19 -15.48
C PRO A 266 18.12 19.96 -13.98
N MET A 267 19.00 19.16 -13.36
CA MET A 267 19.06 18.91 -11.91
C MET A 267 17.78 18.34 -11.27
N LEU A 268 16.84 17.84 -12.07
CA LEU A 268 15.66 17.13 -11.59
C LEU A 268 15.80 15.60 -11.66
N ASN A 269 16.87 15.08 -12.27
CA ASN A 269 17.21 13.66 -12.33
C ASN A 269 18.15 13.21 -11.18
N ARG A 270 17.96 13.77 -9.99
CA ARG A 270 18.77 13.49 -8.80
C ARG A 270 17.90 13.53 -7.56
N GLY A 271 18.11 12.58 -6.67
CA GLY A 271 17.47 12.59 -5.37
C GLY A 271 15.98 12.24 -5.38
N GLY A 272 15.41 12.24 -4.18
CA GLY A 272 13.99 12.04 -3.93
C GLY A 272 13.52 10.58 -3.97
N TRP A 273 12.36 10.33 -3.39
CA TRP A 273 11.72 9.04 -3.32
C TRP A 273 10.43 9.03 -4.14
N HIS A 274 10.14 7.92 -4.83
CA HIS A 274 8.84 7.64 -5.41
C HIS A 274 7.74 7.83 -4.35
N ASP A 275 6.76 8.69 -4.64
CA ASP A 275 5.87 9.29 -3.63
C ASP A 275 4.92 8.28 -2.98
N ALA A 276 4.45 7.30 -3.75
CA ALA A 276 3.60 6.24 -3.23
C ALA A 276 3.79 4.92 -3.98
N GLY A 277 2.71 4.38 -4.52
CA GLY A 277 2.71 3.11 -5.26
C GLY A 277 3.00 3.26 -6.75
N ASP A 278 2.90 4.47 -7.26
CA ASP A 278 3.43 4.92 -8.54
C ASP A 278 4.85 5.49 -8.37
N PHE A 279 5.44 5.98 -9.46
CA PHE A 279 6.82 6.44 -9.49
C PHE A 279 6.98 7.95 -9.64
N ASP A 280 5.91 8.71 -9.39
CA ASP A 280 5.97 10.16 -9.40
C ASP A 280 6.75 10.71 -8.19
N LEU A 281 7.22 11.95 -8.32
CA LEU A 281 7.82 12.71 -7.22
C LEU A 281 6.98 13.93 -6.89
N ARG A 282 6.68 14.12 -5.60
CA ARG A 282 5.93 15.28 -5.10
C ARG A 282 6.74 16.06 -4.06
N VAL A 283 6.98 17.35 -4.31
CA VAL A 283 7.92 18.14 -3.50
C VAL A 283 7.52 18.22 -2.02
N GLU A 284 6.22 18.29 -1.72
CA GLU A 284 5.74 18.40 -0.35
C GLU A 284 6.02 17.15 0.45
N SER A 285 5.81 15.97 -0.16
CA SER A 285 6.12 14.69 0.49
C SER A 285 7.63 14.49 0.66
N GLN A 286 8.43 14.92 -0.32
CA GLN A 286 9.90 14.94 -0.18
C GLN A 286 10.30 15.81 1.02
N ALA A 287 9.75 17.03 1.09
CA ALA A 287 10.08 17.98 2.15
C ALA A 287 9.61 17.51 3.53
N GLU A 288 8.42 16.90 3.64
CA GLU A 288 7.91 16.35 4.89
C GLU A 288 8.77 15.17 5.38
N THR A 289 9.19 14.29 4.45
CA THR A 289 10.09 13.17 4.76
C THR A 289 11.45 13.67 5.25
N VAL A 290 12.07 14.61 4.52
CA VAL A 290 13.33 15.25 4.94
C VAL A 290 13.19 15.91 6.31
N HIS A 291 12.09 16.62 6.54
CA HIS A 291 11.83 17.29 7.81
C HIS A 291 11.72 16.29 8.96
N GLY A 292 10.94 15.22 8.79
CA GLY A 292 10.78 14.17 9.80
C GLY A 292 12.10 13.47 10.13
N LEU A 293 12.91 13.13 9.12
CA LEU A 293 14.23 12.54 9.31
C LEU A 293 15.19 13.49 10.02
N THR A 294 15.16 14.77 9.68
CA THR A 294 15.98 15.81 10.32
C THR A 294 15.63 15.93 11.80
N LEU A 295 14.34 16.04 12.13
CA LEU A 295 13.88 16.07 13.52
C LEU A 295 14.29 14.81 14.29
N ALA A 296 14.19 13.63 13.66
CA ALA A 296 14.60 12.39 14.32
C ALA A 296 16.11 12.37 14.61
N TYR A 297 16.94 12.81 13.65
CA TYR A 297 18.38 12.89 13.84
C TYR A 297 18.75 13.88 14.94
N GLU A 298 18.22 15.10 14.91
CA GLU A 298 18.52 16.14 15.90
C GLU A 298 18.04 15.77 17.31
N GLN A 299 16.88 15.13 17.43
CA GLN A 299 16.28 14.78 18.71
C GLN A 299 16.91 13.54 19.36
N PHE A 300 17.34 12.57 18.56
CA PHE A 300 17.76 11.24 19.06
C PHE A 300 19.21 10.85 18.72
N ASP A 301 19.94 11.70 18.00
CA ASP A 301 21.31 11.45 17.55
C ASP A 301 21.45 10.08 16.84
N VAL A 302 20.57 9.81 15.89
CA VAL A 302 20.47 8.49 15.24
C VAL A 302 21.76 8.17 14.48
N LYS A 303 22.54 7.20 14.98
CA LYS A 303 23.81 6.73 14.40
C LYS A 303 23.71 5.40 13.65
N TYR A 304 22.51 4.98 13.27
CA TYR A 304 22.33 3.74 12.51
C TYR A 304 22.99 3.86 11.15
N ASP A 305 23.83 2.87 10.81
CA ASP A 305 24.63 2.81 9.60
C ASP A 305 24.61 1.35 9.13
N ASN A 306 23.85 1.09 8.07
CA ASN A 306 23.74 -0.22 7.47
C ASN A 306 23.51 -0.15 5.96
N THR A 307 23.39 1.04 5.37
CA THR A 307 23.16 1.25 3.94
C THR A 307 24.06 2.37 3.44
N SER A 308 24.81 2.11 2.37
CA SER A 308 25.63 3.14 1.72
C SER A 308 24.87 3.76 0.54
N ILE A 309 24.95 5.07 0.40
CA ILE A 309 24.33 5.82 -0.70
C ILE A 309 25.40 6.63 -1.43
N ASP A 310 25.73 6.22 -2.65
CA ASP A 310 26.65 6.93 -3.52
C ASP A 310 25.88 7.84 -4.50
N GLN A 311 25.70 9.10 -4.10
CA GLN A 311 25.01 10.11 -4.94
C GLN A 311 25.76 10.42 -6.24
N LYS A 312 27.06 10.14 -6.33
CA LYS A 312 27.87 10.42 -7.53
C LYS A 312 27.67 9.33 -8.58
N ASN A 313 27.71 8.08 -8.16
CA ASN A 313 27.53 6.93 -9.04
C ASN A 313 26.07 6.48 -9.15
N LEU A 314 25.17 7.09 -8.35
CA LEU A 314 23.73 6.80 -8.31
C LEU A 314 23.46 5.34 -7.98
N VAL A 315 24.09 4.87 -6.90
CA VAL A 315 23.95 3.49 -6.42
C VAL A 315 23.75 3.51 -4.91
N THR A 316 22.79 2.71 -4.45
CA THR A 316 22.58 2.40 -3.04
C THR A 316 22.85 0.92 -2.81
N GLU A 317 23.63 0.60 -1.77
CA GLU A 317 23.92 -0.77 -1.34
C GLU A 317 23.34 -1.01 0.06
N ILE A 318 22.21 -1.72 0.12
CA ILE A 318 21.57 -2.10 1.38
C ILE A 318 22.40 -3.20 2.07
N GLY A 319 22.61 -3.05 3.38
CA GLY A 319 23.40 -3.99 4.18
C GLY A 319 24.91 -3.83 4.01
N GLU A 320 25.37 -2.68 3.51
CA GLU A 320 26.78 -2.30 3.36
C GLU A 320 27.01 -0.95 4.06
N PRO A 321 27.47 -0.93 5.33
CA PRO A 321 27.73 0.30 6.06
C PRO A 321 28.95 1.04 5.50
N ASP A 322 28.90 2.39 5.51
CA ASP A 322 29.98 3.24 4.99
C ASP A 322 30.56 4.22 6.02
N GLY A 323 30.20 4.05 7.30
CA GLY A 323 30.64 4.91 8.40
C GLY A 323 29.81 6.19 8.55
N LYS A 324 28.75 6.37 7.77
CA LYS A 324 27.86 7.54 7.85
C LYS A 324 26.47 7.11 8.31
N PRO A 325 25.80 7.89 9.19
CA PRO A 325 24.43 7.60 9.56
C PRO A 325 23.51 7.57 8.33
N ASP A 326 22.78 6.46 8.14
CA ASP A 326 21.84 6.25 7.03
C ASP A 326 20.85 7.41 6.92
N VAL A 327 20.36 7.91 8.06
CA VAL A 327 19.41 9.04 8.12
C VAL A 327 19.96 10.31 7.47
N LEU A 328 21.26 10.61 7.63
CA LEU A 328 21.88 11.79 7.01
C LEU A 328 22.01 11.61 5.50
N GLN A 329 22.34 10.40 5.06
CA GLN A 329 22.44 10.07 3.64
C GLN A 329 21.07 10.14 2.96
N GLN A 330 20.00 9.70 3.65
CA GLN A 330 18.62 9.85 3.18
C GLN A 330 18.19 11.32 3.12
N ILE A 331 18.52 12.13 4.14
CA ILE A 331 18.26 13.59 4.12
C ILE A 331 18.95 14.24 2.92
N GLU A 332 20.23 13.93 2.66
CA GLU A 332 20.95 14.41 1.48
C GLU A 332 20.22 14.01 0.19
N HIS A 333 19.82 12.74 0.07
CA HIS A 333 19.12 12.26 -1.12
C HIS A 333 17.81 13.01 -1.39
N GLY A 334 16.97 13.21 -0.37
CA GLY A 334 15.73 13.98 -0.53
C GLY A 334 15.99 15.44 -0.89
N LEU A 335 16.99 16.07 -0.26
CA LEU A 335 17.35 17.47 -0.52
C LEU A 335 17.89 17.70 -1.93
N LEU A 336 18.58 16.73 -2.54
CA LEU A 336 19.08 16.86 -3.92
C LEU A 336 17.95 17.14 -4.92
N SER A 337 16.78 16.50 -4.74
CA SER A 337 15.61 16.76 -5.59
C SER A 337 15.01 18.14 -5.33
N ILE A 338 14.78 18.48 -4.06
CA ILE A 338 14.13 19.74 -3.66
C ILE A 338 14.98 20.95 -4.06
N VAL A 339 16.26 20.94 -3.68
CA VAL A 339 17.20 22.04 -3.94
C VAL A 339 17.55 22.10 -5.43
N GLY A 340 17.74 20.95 -6.08
CA GLY A 340 17.98 20.88 -7.52
C GLY A 340 16.86 21.55 -8.33
N GLY A 341 15.60 21.26 -7.97
CA GLY A 341 14.45 21.93 -8.59
C GLY A 341 14.44 23.44 -8.41
N TYR A 342 14.70 23.92 -7.19
CA TYR A 342 14.79 25.36 -6.92
C TYR A 342 15.94 26.02 -7.67
N GLN A 343 17.13 25.42 -7.67
CA GLN A 343 18.30 25.96 -8.37
C GLN A 343 18.10 26.01 -9.90
N SER A 344 17.40 25.03 -10.47
CA SER A 344 17.12 25.00 -11.90
C SER A 344 16.10 26.06 -12.32
N MET A 345 14.99 26.14 -11.57
CA MET A 345 13.81 26.89 -11.99
C MET A 345 13.63 28.25 -11.30
N GLY A 346 14.35 28.51 -10.20
CA GLY A 346 14.11 29.65 -9.31
C GLY A 346 12.86 29.50 -8.44
N ARG A 347 12.28 28.30 -8.39
CA ARG A 347 11.06 27.94 -7.66
C ARG A 347 10.99 26.42 -7.47
N PHE A 348 10.16 25.96 -6.54
CA PHE A 348 9.89 24.54 -6.36
C PHE A 348 9.01 23.98 -7.49
N TYR A 349 9.27 22.73 -7.87
CA TYR A 349 8.33 21.93 -8.67
C TYR A 349 7.13 21.56 -7.80
N ARG A 350 5.98 21.25 -8.42
CA ARG A 350 4.82 20.69 -7.68
C ARG A 350 4.83 19.17 -7.72
N GLY A 351 5.14 18.61 -8.89
CA GLY A 351 5.42 17.21 -9.08
C GLY A 351 6.26 16.97 -10.33
N ILE A 352 6.95 15.84 -10.37
CA ILE A 352 7.57 15.25 -11.56
C ILE A 352 6.78 13.98 -11.82
N ILE A 353 5.97 14.01 -12.88
CA ILE A 353 4.80 13.14 -13.04
C ILE A 353 4.90 12.37 -14.35
N GLU A 354 4.62 11.08 -14.30
CA GLU A 354 4.58 10.21 -15.46
C GLU A 354 3.57 10.74 -16.51
N PRO A 355 4.00 11.01 -17.75
CA PRO A 355 3.18 11.75 -18.70
C PRO A 355 2.04 10.92 -19.31
N THR A 356 2.03 9.60 -19.10
CA THR A 356 1.02 8.70 -19.67
C THR A 356 0.50 7.71 -18.63
N LEU A 357 -0.77 7.32 -18.78
CA LEU A 357 -1.40 6.34 -17.90
C LEU A 357 -0.66 4.99 -17.90
N ARG A 358 -0.03 4.62 -19.02
CA ARG A 358 0.74 3.37 -19.13
C ARG A 358 1.98 3.39 -18.24
N GLN A 359 2.67 4.52 -18.17
CA GLN A 359 3.83 4.68 -17.31
C GLN A 359 3.39 4.77 -15.84
N TYR A 360 2.39 5.60 -15.56
CA TYR A 360 1.82 5.78 -14.22
C TYR A 360 1.30 4.48 -13.58
N THR A 361 0.81 3.52 -14.38
CA THR A 361 0.29 2.23 -13.88
C THR A 361 1.30 1.09 -13.93
N LEU A 362 2.58 1.36 -14.22
CA LEU A 362 3.62 0.35 -14.21
C LEU A 362 3.77 -0.25 -12.81
N LEU A 363 3.92 -1.58 -12.76
CA LEU A 363 4.28 -2.32 -11.55
C LEU A 363 5.59 -3.07 -11.83
N GLY A 364 6.49 -3.08 -10.86
CA GLY A 364 7.79 -3.75 -10.99
C GLY A 364 8.94 -2.75 -10.98
N ASP A 365 9.95 -2.98 -11.82
CA ASP A 365 11.18 -2.19 -11.85
C ASP A 365 11.00 -0.88 -12.66
N PRO A 366 11.00 0.31 -11.99
CA PRO A 366 10.85 1.61 -12.65
C PRO A 366 11.94 1.95 -13.67
N ALA A 367 13.06 1.22 -13.71
CA ALA A 367 14.07 1.39 -14.76
C ALA A 367 13.52 1.13 -16.18
N ASN A 368 12.33 0.55 -16.30
CA ASN A 368 11.65 0.25 -17.57
C ASN A 368 10.62 1.30 -17.99
N LEU A 369 10.47 2.41 -17.25
CA LEU A 369 9.53 3.49 -17.57
C LEU A 369 9.99 4.31 -18.77
N THR A 370 11.27 4.66 -18.79
CA THR A 370 11.91 5.48 -19.83
C THR A 370 13.17 4.79 -20.36
N ASP A 371 13.79 5.35 -21.40
CA ASP A 371 15.10 4.90 -21.87
C ASP A 371 16.26 5.59 -21.11
N ASN A 372 15.94 6.33 -20.04
CA ASN A 372 16.88 7.09 -19.22
C ASN A 372 17.69 8.15 -19.99
N LYS A 373 17.23 8.56 -21.18
CA LYS A 373 17.90 9.59 -22.00
C LYS A 373 17.06 10.85 -22.10
N PRO A 374 17.64 12.04 -21.84
CA PRO A 374 16.95 13.30 -22.06
C PRO A 374 16.36 13.36 -23.47
N PHE A 375 15.11 13.82 -23.58
CA PHE A 375 14.47 13.99 -24.88
C PHE A 375 15.23 15.01 -25.74
N ILE A 376 15.77 14.56 -26.87
CA ILE A 376 16.41 15.44 -27.86
C ILE A 376 15.42 15.66 -29.00
N ASN A 377 14.95 16.89 -29.17
CA ASN A 377 14.11 17.24 -30.31
C ASN A 377 14.98 17.34 -31.58
N THR A 378 15.14 16.25 -32.33
CA THR A 378 15.81 16.28 -33.62
C THR A 378 14.88 16.87 -34.68
N VAL A 379 14.73 18.20 -34.67
CA VAL A 379 14.30 18.95 -35.86
C VAL A 379 15.56 19.54 -36.51
N SER A 380 16.27 18.70 -37.26
CA SER A 380 17.21 19.15 -38.28
C SER A 380 17.16 18.23 -39.50
N ASN A 381 15.98 18.00 -40.06
CA ASN A 381 15.85 17.73 -41.48
C ASN A 381 15.30 19.00 -42.15
N LYS A 382 16.18 20.00 -42.25
CA LYS A 382 16.21 20.87 -43.41
C LYS A 382 17.39 20.40 -44.25
N ASN A 383 17.09 19.59 -45.26
CA ASN A 383 17.72 19.61 -46.57
C ASN A 383 16.66 19.14 -47.57
#